data_AF-A0A844BGV9-F1
#
_entry.id   AF-A0A844BGV9-F1
#
_cell.length_a   1.000
_cell.length_b   1.000
_cell.length_c   1.000
_cell.angle_alpha   90.00
_cell.angle_beta   90.00
_cell.angle_gamma   90.00
#
_symmetry.space_group_name_H-M   'P 1'
#
loop_
_entity.id
_entity.type
_entity.pdbx_description
1 polymer ?
#
loop_
_entity_poly.entity_id
_entity_poly.type
_entity_poly.pdbx_seq_one_letter_code
_entity_poly.pdbx_strand_id
1 'polypeptide(L)'
;MNKLLQPHRDRVSELEAQAGITEAADRAREGSMFPLGIDGDNVPPEEYFADEADHTRFGVRRVYFGVEDVSLRKQLIRALRKLEKVHSELLDRDIQTAQAAVNRAKVSVRRLPWETGIVLAVICTAIGKYAGGDTGLVFGAVVGLFMGLGYVWNRKGDAEAALEQAEDEYKIVKRDRLVRKLHPETFCEMEERTGQEDHDFGGECARYKVARHLAQEAA
;
A
#
# COMPACT_ATOMS: atom_id res chain seq x y z
N MET A 1 12.85 -0.33 -2.98
CA MET A 1 12.97 0.81 -2.03
C MET A 1 12.47 2.08 -2.73
N ASN A 2 11.50 2.78 -2.14
CA ASN A 2 10.74 3.84 -2.83
C ASN A 2 11.66 5.07 -3.07
N LYS A 3 12.05 5.33 -4.32
CA LYS A 3 13.03 6.37 -4.69
C LYS A 3 12.66 7.78 -4.17
N LEU A 4 11.37 8.01 -3.90
CA LEU A 4 10.84 9.26 -3.39
C LEU A 4 11.13 9.50 -1.90
N LEU A 5 11.33 8.45 -1.10
CA LEU A 5 11.63 8.58 0.34
C LEU A 5 13.12 8.74 0.60
N GLN A 6 13.96 8.26 -0.30
CA GLN A 6 15.41 8.24 -0.12
C GLN A 6 16.01 9.61 0.24
N PRO A 7 15.75 10.72 -0.48
CA PRO A 7 16.34 12.01 -0.13
C PRO A 7 15.92 12.51 1.26
N HIS A 8 14.72 12.14 1.73
CA HIS A 8 14.25 12.50 3.07
C HIS A 8 14.91 11.65 4.16
N ARG A 9 15.17 10.38 3.88
CA ARG A 9 15.93 9.48 4.77
C ARG A 9 17.38 9.91 4.88
N ASP A 10 18.01 10.22 3.75
CA ASP A 10 19.39 10.71 3.70
C ASP A 10 19.51 12.00 4.51
N ARG A 11 18.56 12.93 4.35
CA ARG A 11 18.55 14.17 5.13
C ARG A 11 18.42 13.96 6.64
N VAL A 12 17.59 13.01 7.08
CA VAL A 12 17.48 12.66 8.50
C VAL A 12 18.79 12.07 8.99
N SER A 13 19.38 11.12 8.25
CA SER A 13 20.64 10.47 8.60
C SER A 13 21.82 11.46 8.69
N GLU A 14 21.91 12.43 7.77
CA GLU A 14 22.88 13.52 7.83
C GLU A 14 22.76 14.34 9.11
N LEU A 15 21.53 14.71 9.49
CA LEU A 15 21.28 15.49 10.71
C LEU A 15 21.56 14.68 11.98
N GLU A 16 21.29 13.37 11.97
CA GLU A 16 21.61 12.47 13.09
C GLU A 16 23.10 12.31 13.28
N ALA A 17 23.85 12.22 12.18
CA ALA A 17 25.31 12.22 12.20
C ALA A 17 25.87 13.56 12.73
N GLN A 18 25.30 14.69 12.31
CA GLN A 18 25.68 16.02 12.83
C GLN A 18 25.42 16.16 14.33
N ALA A 19 24.34 15.55 14.83
CA ALA A 19 23.98 15.55 16.24
C ALA A 19 24.73 14.48 17.06
N GLY A 20 25.50 13.60 16.41
CA GLY A 20 26.22 12.51 17.09
C GLY A 20 25.30 11.44 17.69
N ILE A 21 24.08 11.28 17.16
CA ILE A 21 23.06 10.37 17.71
C ILE A 21 22.73 9.19 16.79
N THR A 22 23.47 8.97 15.69
CA THR A 22 23.16 7.94 14.68
C THR A 22 22.91 6.57 15.29
N GLU A 23 23.85 6.04 16.09
CA GLU A 23 23.70 4.71 16.70
C GLU A 23 22.51 4.62 17.67
N ALA A 24 22.26 5.70 18.42
CA ALA A 24 21.14 5.76 19.36
C ALA A 24 19.80 5.81 18.63
N ALA A 25 19.73 6.55 17.51
CA ALA A 25 18.56 6.66 16.66
C ALA A 25 18.27 5.34 15.92
N ASP A 26 19.30 4.65 15.44
CA ASP A 26 19.15 3.34 14.81
C ASP A 26 18.66 2.29 15.81
N ARG A 27 19.25 2.24 17.02
CA ARG A 27 18.75 1.37 18.10
C ARG A 27 17.31 1.70 18.49
N ALA A 28 16.93 2.97 18.48
CA ALA A 28 15.55 3.37 18.73
C ALA A 28 14.56 2.88 17.65
N ARG A 29 15.04 2.57 16.44
CA ARG A 29 14.24 2.06 15.31
C ARG A 29 14.22 0.54 15.20
N GLU A 30 15.09 -0.17 15.91
CA GLU A 30 15.21 -1.65 15.85
C GLU A 30 14.02 -2.40 16.47
N GLY A 31 12.99 -1.69 16.95
CA GLY A 31 11.78 -2.29 17.51
C GLY A 31 11.96 -2.73 18.97
N SER A 32 10.95 -3.42 19.51
CA SER A 32 11.01 -3.97 20.88
C SER A 32 11.83 -5.26 20.90
N MET A 33 12.69 -5.42 21.91
CA MET A 33 13.40 -6.69 22.15
C MET A 33 12.43 -7.82 22.55
N PHE A 34 11.28 -7.47 23.09
CA PHE A 34 10.21 -8.39 23.49
C PHE A 34 8.92 -8.00 22.77
N PRO A 35 8.73 -8.46 21.52
CA PRO A 35 7.53 -8.17 20.76
C PRO A 35 6.29 -8.85 21.38
N LEU A 36 5.13 -8.20 21.30
CA LEU A 36 3.86 -8.82 21.69
C LEU A 36 3.61 -10.13 20.92
N GLY A 37 3.08 -11.14 21.60
CA GLY A 37 2.78 -12.45 21.00
C GLY A 37 3.96 -13.43 20.99
N ILE A 38 5.16 -13.04 21.42
CA ILE A 38 6.32 -13.94 21.51
C ILE A 38 6.09 -15.11 22.48
N ASP A 39 5.25 -14.90 23.51
CA ASP A 39 4.89 -15.90 24.51
C ASP A 39 3.65 -16.75 24.12
N GLY A 40 3.17 -16.62 22.88
CA GLY A 40 2.03 -17.37 22.37
C GLY A 40 0.65 -16.73 22.62
N ASP A 41 0.62 -15.47 23.03
CA ASP A 41 -0.62 -14.69 23.13
C ASP A 41 -1.28 -14.54 21.77
N ASN A 42 -2.61 -14.73 21.70
CA ASN A 42 -3.39 -14.56 20.48
C ASN A 42 -3.66 -13.06 20.23
N VAL A 43 -2.64 -12.36 19.75
CA VAL A 43 -2.70 -10.92 19.44
C VAL A 43 -2.87 -10.74 17.93
N PRO A 44 -3.85 -9.95 17.46
CA PRO A 44 -3.97 -9.60 16.05
C PRO A 44 -2.65 -9.00 15.52
N PRO A 45 -2.19 -9.36 14.31
CA PRO A 45 -0.96 -8.82 13.74
C PRO A 45 -0.93 -7.27 13.75
N GLU A 46 -2.08 -6.63 13.55
CA GLU A 46 -2.23 -5.18 13.55
C GLU A 46 -1.89 -4.56 14.91
N GLU A 47 -2.27 -5.19 16.02
CA GLU A 47 -1.93 -4.72 17.37
C GLU A 47 -0.45 -4.87 17.67
N TYR A 48 0.16 -5.98 17.22
CA TYR A 48 1.59 -6.20 17.33
C TYR A 48 2.40 -5.09 16.62
N PHE A 49 2.10 -4.81 15.36
CA PHE A 49 2.80 -3.75 14.61
C PHE A 49 2.54 -2.34 15.16
N ALA A 50 1.37 -2.11 15.78
CA ALA A 50 1.06 -0.85 16.41
C ALA A 50 1.88 -0.63 17.69
N ASP A 51 2.10 -1.68 18.48
CA ASP A 51 2.95 -1.65 19.67
C ASP A 51 4.43 -1.38 19.31
N GLU A 52 4.95 -2.04 18.28
CA GLU A 52 6.30 -1.76 17.77
C GLU A 52 6.46 -0.33 17.27
N ALA A 53 5.42 0.21 16.63
CA ALA A 53 5.42 1.59 16.17
C ALA A 53 5.41 2.58 17.35
N ASP A 54 4.65 2.31 18.41
CA ASP A 54 4.70 3.10 19.64
C ASP A 54 6.10 3.03 20.29
N HIS A 55 6.68 1.84 20.42
CA HIS A 55 8.02 1.66 20.98
C HIS A 55 9.08 2.44 20.20
N THR A 56 9.03 2.34 18.87
CA THR A 56 9.91 3.09 17.96
C THR A 56 9.72 4.59 18.14
N ARG A 57 8.47 5.05 18.20
CA ARG A 57 8.13 6.48 18.38
C ARG A 57 8.71 7.03 19.68
N PHE A 58 8.48 6.34 20.80
CA PHE A 58 9.01 6.75 22.10
C PHE A 58 10.53 6.74 22.14
N GLY A 59 11.16 5.72 21.57
CA GLY A 59 12.61 5.64 21.45
C GLY A 59 13.20 6.81 20.68
N VAL A 60 12.65 7.10 19.49
CA VAL A 60 13.11 8.21 18.63
C VAL A 60 12.92 9.55 19.32
N ARG A 61 11.76 9.79 19.95
CA ARG A 61 11.50 11.01 20.73
C ARG A 61 12.55 11.21 21.82
N ARG A 62 12.82 10.18 22.63
CA ARG A 62 13.81 10.24 23.71
C ARG A 62 15.20 10.61 23.21
N VAL A 63 15.61 10.02 22.09
CA VAL A 63 16.93 10.29 21.48
C VAL A 63 17.00 11.74 20.98
N TYR A 64 15.96 12.20 20.27
CA TYR A 64 15.96 13.53 19.65
C TYR A 64 15.91 14.64 20.71
N PHE A 65 15.11 14.47 21.78
CA PHE A 65 15.07 15.43 22.89
C PHE A 65 16.33 15.41 23.76
N GLY A 66 17.15 14.36 23.68
CA GLY A 66 18.48 14.31 24.29
C GLY A 66 19.54 15.19 23.60
N VAL A 67 19.28 15.69 22.38
CA VAL A 67 20.22 16.57 21.66
C VAL A 67 20.21 17.96 22.30
N GLU A 68 21.33 18.42 22.85
CA GLU A 68 21.42 19.70 23.58
C GLU A 68 21.20 20.93 22.68
N ASP A 69 21.69 20.90 21.44
CA ASP A 69 21.51 21.99 20.48
C ASP A 69 20.06 22.06 19.99
N VAL A 70 19.32 23.06 20.51
CA VAL A 70 17.92 23.33 20.17
C VAL A 70 17.73 23.56 18.66
N SER A 71 18.65 24.25 18.01
CA SER A 71 18.56 24.55 16.57
C SER A 71 18.68 23.27 15.75
N LEU A 72 19.63 22.41 16.10
CA LEU A 72 19.83 21.12 15.44
C LEU A 72 18.66 20.17 15.70
N ARG A 73 18.17 20.12 16.93
CA ARG A 73 16.97 19.34 17.31
C ARG A 73 15.73 19.74 16.52
N LYS A 74 15.49 21.04 16.32
CA LYS A 74 14.40 21.52 15.45
C LYS A 74 14.54 21.03 14.01
N GLN A 75 15.77 21.03 13.48
CA GLN A 75 16.02 20.54 12.13
C GLN A 75 15.76 19.03 12.01
N LEU A 76 16.19 18.25 13.01
CA LEU A 76 15.92 16.81 13.12
C LEU A 76 14.41 16.53 13.13
N ILE A 77 13.67 17.17 14.05
CA ILE A 77 12.21 17.02 14.17
C ILE A 77 11.53 17.39 12.85
N ARG A 78 11.89 18.53 12.24
CA ARG A 78 11.34 18.95 10.95
C ARG A 78 11.62 17.95 9.84
N ALA A 79 12.84 17.44 9.75
CA ALA A 79 13.22 16.48 8.72
C ALA A 79 12.44 15.17 8.88
N LEU A 80 12.27 14.68 10.10
CA LEU A 80 11.49 13.46 10.36
C LEU A 80 10.01 13.67 10.05
N ARG A 81 9.40 14.76 10.53
CA ARG A 81 7.99 15.08 10.20
C ARG A 81 7.78 15.21 8.70
N LYS A 82 8.76 15.77 7.97
CA LYS A 82 8.70 15.85 6.51
C LYS A 82 8.78 14.46 5.86
N LEU A 83 9.63 13.57 6.36
CA LEU A 83 9.70 12.17 5.90
C LEU A 83 8.37 11.45 6.13
N GLU A 84 7.78 11.56 7.34
CA GLU A 84 6.49 10.96 7.68
C GLU A 84 5.36 11.49 6.79
N LYS A 85 5.32 12.81 6.56
CA LYS A 85 4.35 13.43 5.66
C LYS A 85 4.47 12.88 4.23
N VAL A 86 5.68 12.82 3.67
CA VAL A 86 5.89 12.28 2.32
C VAL A 86 5.53 10.80 2.27
N HIS A 87 5.80 10.04 3.33
CA HIS A 87 5.38 8.65 3.43
C HIS A 87 3.85 8.52 3.41
N SER A 88 3.12 9.35 4.16
CA SER A 88 1.65 9.36 4.12
C SER A 88 1.12 9.72 2.73
N GLU A 89 1.70 10.74 2.08
CA GLU A 89 1.32 11.13 0.72
C GLU A 89 1.53 10.00 -0.30
N LEU A 90 2.57 9.18 -0.12
CA LEU A 90 2.80 8.00 -0.96
C LEU A 90 1.73 6.93 -0.74
N LEU A 91 1.37 6.64 0.51
CA LEU A 91 0.30 5.68 0.80
C LEU A 91 -1.05 6.12 0.20
N ASP A 92 -1.34 7.44 0.23
CA ASP A 92 -2.53 7.99 -0.42
C ASP A 92 -2.50 7.81 -1.95
N ARG A 93 -1.33 7.97 -2.59
CA ARG A 93 -1.14 7.70 -4.02
C ARG A 93 -1.27 6.22 -4.36
N ASP A 94 -0.76 5.34 -3.50
CA ASP A 94 -0.84 3.89 -3.69
C ASP A 94 -2.31 3.44 -3.68
N ILE A 95 -3.13 3.98 -2.77
CA ILE A 95 -4.59 3.74 -2.77
C ILE A 95 -5.23 4.22 -4.06
N GLN A 96 -4.94 5.44 -4.51
CA GLN A 96 -5.51 5.98 -5.73
C GLN A 96 -5.12 5.13 -6.95
N THR A 97 -3.88 4.65 -6.98
CA THR A 97 -3.36 3.80 -8.06
C THR A 97 -4.05 2.42 -8.07
N ALA A 98 -4.18 1.78 -6.90
CA ALA A 98 -4.88 0.52 -6.76
C ALA A 98 -6.37 0.66 -7.11
N GLN A 99 -7.03 1.73 -6.67
CA GLN A 99 -8.41 2.03 -7.04
C GLN A 99 -8.58 2.24 -8.55
N ALA A 100 -7.63 2.95 -9.19
CA ALA A 100 -7.63 3.12 -10.64
C ALA A 100 -7.38 1.79 -11.38
N ALA A 101 -6.60 0.87 -10.82
CA ALA A 101 -6.43 -0.48 -11.35
C ALA A 101 -7.74 -1.28 -11.29
N VAL A 102 -8.43 -1.28 -10.14
CA VAL A 102 -9.76 -1.90 -9.99
C VAL A 102 -10.75 -1.33 -11.00
N ASN A 103 -10.81 -0.01 -11.15
CA ASN A 103 -11.72 0.63 -12.10
C ASN A 103 -11.41 0.23 -13.55
N ARG A 104 -10.12 0.15 -13.93
CA ARG A 104 -9.71 -0.32 -15.26
C ARG A 104 -10.10 -1.78 -15.49
N ALA A 105 -9.90 -2.64 -14.50
CA ALA A 105 -10.30 -4.05 -14.57
C ALA A 105 -11.83 -4.22 -14.66
N LYS A 106 -12.62 -3.40 -13.95
CA LYS A 106 -14.09 -3.38 -14.09
C LYS A 106 -14.53 -3.01 -15.50
N VAL A 107 -13.81 -2.08 -16.14
CA VAL A 107 -14.08 -1.70 -17.53
C VAL A 107 -13.70 -2.84 -18.49
N SER A 108 -12.59 -3.55 -18.29
CA SER A 108 -12.19 -4.67 -19.16
C SER A 108 -13.16 -5.83 -19.09
N VAL A 109 -13.69 -6.17 -17.90
CA VAL A 109 -14.74 -7.19 -17.74
C VAL A 109 -16.02 -6.82 -18.52
N ARG A 110 -16.37 -5.53 -18.56
CA ARG A 110 -17.56 -5.05 -19.30
C ARG A 110 -17.35 -4.97 -20.80
N ARG A 111 -16.13 -4.67 -21.25
CA ARG A 111 -15.78 -4.47 -22.67
C ARG A 111 -15.08 -5.71 -23.23
N LEU A 112 -15.83 -6.80 -23.33
CA LEU A 112 -15.34 -8.01 -23.98
C LEU A 112 -15.12 -7.78 -25.49
N PRO A 113 -14.10 -8.42 -26.10
CA PRO A 113 -13.70 -8.19 -27.48
C PRO A 113 -14.63 -8.93 -28.47
N TRP A 114 -15.93 -8.64 -28.43
CA TRP A 114 -16.93 -9.26 -29.29
C TRP A 114 -16.64 -9.04 -30.77
N GLU A 115 -16.14 -7.86 -31.14
CA GLU A 115 -15.76 -7.53 -32.52
C GLU A 115 -14.68 -8.49 -33.04
N THR A 116 -13.66 -8.80 -32.23
CA THR A 116 -12.61 -9.75 -32.60
C THR A 116 -13.17 -11.17 -32.75
N GLY A 117 -14.09 -11.57 -31.87
CA GLY A 117 -14.79 -12.85 -31.99
C GLY A 117 -15.61 -12.96 -33.28
N ILE A 118 -16.31 -11.90 -33.67
CA ILE A 118 -17.08 -11.82 -34.92
C ILE A 118 -16.14 -11.91 -36.13
N VAL A 119 -15.04 -11.15 -36.13
CA VAL A 119 -14.05 -11.18 -37.22
C VAL A 119 -13.46 -12.57 -37.40
N LEU A 120 -13.14 -13.27 -36.30
CA LEU A 120 -12.68 -14.66 -36.34
C LEU A 120 -13.72 -15.58 -37.00
N ALA A 121 -14.99 -15.46 -36.63
CA ALA A 121 -16.07 -16.25 -37.22
C ALA A 121 -16.22 -15.99 -38.73
N VAL A 122 -16.12 -14.74 -39.16
CA VAL A 122 -16.18 -14.35 -40.58
C VAL A 122 -15.00 -14.94 -41.37
N ILE A 123 -13.78 -14.86 -40.82
CA ILE A 123 -12.58 -15.41 -41.45
C ILE A 123 -12.70 -16.93 -41.62
N CYS A 124 -13.11 -17.64 -40.58
CA CYS A 124 -13.31 -19.10 -40.63
C CYS A 124 -14.39 -19.49 -41.65
N THR A 125 -15.48 -18.74 -41.73
CA THR A 125 -16.55 -18.97 -42.72
C THR A 125 -16.05 -18.77 -44.15
N ALA A 126 -15.26 -17.71 -44.39
CA ALA A 126 -14.70 -17.41 -45.71
C ALA A 126 -13.71 -18.51 -46.17
N ILE A 127 -12.84 -18.97 -45.27
CA ILE A 127 -11.90 -20.08 -45.54
C ILE A 127 -12.69 -21.38 -45.83
N GLY A 128 -13.72 -21.68 -45.03
CA GLY A 128 -14.57 -22.84 -45.24
C GLY A 128 -15.27 -22.84 -46.61
N LYS A 129 -15.84 -21.69 -47.00
CA LYS A 129 -16.46 -21.51 -48.32
C LYS A 129 -15.45 -21.74 -49.45
N TYR A 130 -14.25 -21.19 -49.32
CA TYR A 130 -13.20 -21.32 -50.33
C TYR A 130 -12.74 -22.80 -50.50
N ALA A 131 -12.63 -23.55 -49.40
CA ALA A 131 -12.12 -24.92 -49.42
C ALA A 131 -13.15 -25.98 -49.83
N GLY A 132 -14.44 -25.79 -49.51
CA GLY A 132 -15.46 -26.84 -49.62
C GLY A 132 -16.82 -26.38 -50.15
N GLY A 133 -16.90 -25.20 -50.77
CA GLY A 133 -18.15 -24.65 -51.31
C GLY A 133 -19.21 -24.42 -50.23
N ASP A 134 -20.47 -24.73 -50.51
CA ASP A 134 -21.59 -24.45 -49.59
C ASP A 134 -21.54 -25.33 -48.33
N THR A 135 -21.14 -26.60 -48.46
CA THR A 135 -20.96 -27.49 -47.31
C THR A 135 -19.81 -27.02 -46.42
N GLY A 136 -18.71 -26.57 -47.03
CA GLY A 136 -17.57 -25.98 -46.32
C GLY A 136 -17.91 -24.67 -45.62
N LEU A 137 -18.81 -23.86 -46.18
CA LEU A 137 -19.30 -22.63 -45.57
C LEU A 137 -20.01 -22.91 -44.23
N VAL A 138 -20.93 -23.89 -44.20
CA VAL A 138 -21.67 -24.24 -42.97
C VAL A 138 -20.70 -24.76 -41.90
N PHE A 139 -19.78 -25.64 -42.28
CA PHE A 139 -18.78 -26.17 -41.36
C PHE A 139 -17.85 -25.07 -40.82
N GLY A 140 -17.35 -24.20 -41.70
CA GLY A 140 -16.50 -23.06 -41.33
C GLY A 140 -17.20 -22.05 -40.42
N ALA A 141 -18.50 -21.82 -40.61
CA ALA A 141 -19.29 -20.95 -39.75
C ALA A 141 -19.46 -21.53 -38.34
N VAL A 142 -19.72 -22.83 -38.22
CA VAL A 142 -19.82 -23.51 -36.91
C VAL A 142 -18.48 -23.46 -36.18
N VAL A 143 -17.39 -23.86 -36.84
CA VAL A 143 -16.04 -23.83 -36.24
C VAL A 143 -15.66 -22.40 -35.86
N GLY A 144 -15.90 -21.43 -36.75
CA GLY A 144 -15.62 -20.02 -36.51
C GLY A 144 -16.40 -19.44 -35.33
N LEU A 145 -17.67 -19.80 -35.18
CA LEU A 145 -18.49 -19.40 -34.04
C LEU A 145 -17.90 -19.91 -32.73
N PHE A 146 -17.55 -21.20 -32.65
CA PHE A 146 -16.94 -21.78 -31.44
C PHE A 146 -15.56 -21.20 -31.15
N MET A 147 -14.71 -20.97 -32.15
CA MET A 147 -13.41 -20.31 -31.96
C MET A 147 -13.58 -18.87 -31.49
N GLY A 148 -14.51 -18.11 -32.06
CA GLY A 148 -14.81 -16.74 -31.66
C GLY A 148 -15.36 -16.67 -30.23
N LEU A 149 -16.31 -17.53 -29.87
CA LEU A 149 -16.85 -17.65 -28.51
C LEU A 149 -15.77 -18.08 -27.51
N GLY A 150 -14.96 -19.08 -27.86
CA GLY A 150 -13.84 -19.54 -27.04
C GLY A 150 -12.83 -18.43 -26.76
N TYR A 151 -12.49 -17.63 -27.78
CA TYR A 151 -11.63 -16.45 -27.61
C TYR A 151 -12.24 -15.42 -26.65
N VAL A 152 -13.52 -15.08 -26.83
CA VAL A 152 -14.22 -14.11 -25.98
C VAL A 152 -14.31 -14.60 -24.54
N TRP A 153 -14.61 -15.89 -24.31
CA TRP A 153 -14.68 -16.46 -22.97
C TRP A 153 -13.33 -16.55 -22.29
N ASN A 154 -12.26 -16.90 -23.01
CA ASN A 154 -10.91 -16.88 -22.44
C ASN A 154 -10.55 -15.47 -21.97
N ARG A 155 -10.81 -14.46 -22.81
CA ARG A 155 -10.56 -13.05 -22.46
C ARG A 155 -11.43 -12.55 -21.31
N LYS A 156 -12.65 -13.06 -21.20
CA LYS A 156 -13.51 -12.81 -20.04
C LYS A 156 -12.87 -13.38 -18.77
N GLY A 157 -12.39 -14.62 -18.81
CA GLY A 157 -11.69 -15.25 -17.68
C GLY A 157 -10.45 -14.47 -17.27
N ASP A 158 -9.61 -14.06 -18.23
CA ASP A 158 -8.43 -13.23 -17.96
C ASP A 158 -8.81 -11.89 -17.30
N ALA A 159 -9.90 -11.26 -17.76
CA ALA A 159 -10.38 -10.00 -17.22
C ALA A 159 -10.97 -10.14 -15.80
N GLU A 160 -11.70 -11.23 -15.53
CA GLU A 160 -12.24 -11.54 -14.21
C GLU A 160 -11.12 -11.83 -13.20
N ALA A 161 -10.11 -12.62 -13.59
CA ALA A 161 -8.94 -12.89 -12.76
C ALA A 161 -8.15 -11.60 -12.46
N ALA A 162 -7.96 -10.73 -13.46
CA ALA A 162 -7.31 -9.44 -13.26
C ALA A 162 -8.13 -8.51 -12.33
N LEU A 163 -9.46 -8.59 -12.37
CA LEU A 163 -10.32 -7.85 -11.46
C LEU A 163 -10.18 -8.35 -10.02
N GLU A 164 -10.23 -9.67 -9.82
CA GLU A 164 -10.04 -10.28 -8.50
C GLU A 164 -8.68 -9.88 -7.90
N GLN A 165 -7.61 -10.01 -8.67
CA GLN A 165 -6.27 -9.61 -8.24
C GLN A 165 -6.19 -8.12 -7.86
N ALA A 166 -6.77 -7.24 -8.67
CA ALA A 166 -6.77 -5.80 -8.40
C ALA A 166 -7.61 -5.45 -7.16
N GLU A 167 -8.73 -6.15 -6.92
CA GLU A 167 -9.56 -5.95 -5.74
C GLU A 167 -8.86 -6.40 -4.47
N ASP A 168 -8.12 -7.51 -4.51
CA ASP A 168 -7.34 -7.99 -3.38
C ASP A 168 -6.14 -7.08 -3.07
N GLU A 169 -5.42 -6.62 -4.09
CA GLU A 169 -4.35 -5.62 -3.91
C GLU A 169 -4.91 -4.32 -3.31
N TYR A 170 -6.06 -3.86 -3.79
CA TYR A 170 -6.73 -2.68 -3.23
C TYR A 170 -7.14 -2.88 -1.76
N LYS A 171 -7.64 -4.06 -1.38
CA LYS A 171 -7.96 -4.38 0.03
C LYS A 171 -6.70 -4.31 0.91
N ILE A 172 -5.60 -4.90 0.46
CA ILE A 172 -4.32 -4.90 1.19
C ILE A 172 -3.82 -3.46 1.39
N VAL A 173 -3.69 -2.69 0.31
CA VAL A 173 -3.20 -1.31 0.36
C VAL A 173 -4.12 -0.42 1.22
N LYS A 174 -5.44 -0.62 1.12
CA LYS A 174 -6.41 0.10 1.94
C LYS A 174 -6.27 -0.22 3.43
N ARG A 175 -6.10 -1.51 3.78
CA ARG A 175 -5.87 -1.95 5.17
C ARG A 175 -4.57 -1.34 5.70
N ASP A 176 -3.48 -1.45 4.96
CA ASP A 176 -2.17 -0.95 5.38
C ASP A 176 -2.19 0.57 5.60
N ARG A 177 -2.88 1.33 4.74
CA ARG A 177 -3.13 2.75 4.96
C ARG A 177 -3.89 3.01 6.24
N LEU A 178 -4.96 2.24 6.48
CA LEU A 178 -5.83 2.44 7.62
C LEU A 178 -5.06 2.24 8.91
N VAL A 179 -4.32 1.13 9.02
CA VAL A 179 -3.45 0.86 10.17
C VAL A 179 -2.46 2.02 10.37
N ARG A 180 -1.75 2.44 9.31
CA ARG A 180 -0.82 3.58 9.40
C ARG A 180 -1.48 4.89 9.79
N LYS A 181 -2.75 5.13 9.41
CA LYS A 181 -3.50 6.33 9.80
C LYS A 181 -3.81 6.36 11.30
N LEU A 182 -3.87 5.19 11.95
CA LEU A 182 -4.11 5.08 13.38
C LEU A 182 -2.83 5.32 14.20
N HIS A 183 -1.66 5.33 13.58
CA HIS A 183 -0.40 5.60 14.25
C HIS A 183 -0.29 7.12 14.53
N PRO A 184 -0.03 7.54 15.78
CA PRO A 184 0.23 8.94 16.11
C PRO A 184 1.50 9.45 15.43
N GLU A 185 1.54 10.75 15.13
CA GLU A 185 2.77 11.40 14.66
C GLU A 185 3.87 11.30 15.72
N THR A 186 5.14 11.19 15.29
CA THR A 186 6.27 11.13 16.24
C THR A 186 6.47 12.46 16.95
N PHE A 187 6.25 13.57 16.26
CA PHE A 187 6.40 14.91 16.80
C PHE A 187 5.27 15.82 16.34
N CYS A 188 4.84 16.73 17.22
CA CYS A 188 3.82 17.72 16.89
C CYS A 188 4.41 18.96 16.20
N GLU A 189 3.55 19.84 15.67
CA GLU A 189 3.99 21.11 15.08
C GLU A 189 4.69 22.03 16.08
N MET A 190 4.27 22.00 17.35
CA MET A 190 4.83 22.87 18.38
C MET A 190 6.28 22.49 18.70
N GLU A 191 6.53 21.18 18.80
CA GLU A 191 7.87 20.60 18.99
C GLU A 191 8.78 20.91 17.80
N GLU A 192 8.27 20.90 16.56
CA GLU A 192 9.06 21.32 15.40
C GLU A 192 9.46 22.81 15.48
N ARG A 193 8.55 23.67 15.94
CA ARG A 193 8.77 25.13 15.98
C ARG A 193 9.71 25.55 17.11
N THR A 194 9.55 24.96 18.29
CA THR A 194 10.32 25.32 19.49
C THR A 194 11.55 24.46 19.70
N GLY A 195 11.52 23.21 19.24
CA GLY A 195 12.46 22.19 19.66
C GLY A 195 12.32 21.83 21.13
N GLN A 196 11.25 22.18 21.82
CA GLN A 196 11.00 21.75 23.20
C GLN A 196 10.03 20.59 23.20
N GLU A 197 10.19 19.67 24.16
CA GLU A 197 9.26 18.55 24.32
C GLU A 197 7.91 19.06 24.82
N ASP A 198 6.85 18.63 24.15
CA ASP A 198 5.48 18.88 24.59
C ASP A 198 5.03 17.66 25.40
N HIS A 199 4.93 17.82 26.73
CA HIS A 199 4.58 16.73 27.65
C HIS A 199 3.10 16.33 27.57
N ASP A 200 2.25 17.20 27.02
CA ASP A 200 0.84 16.87 26.77
C ASP A 200 0.69 16.08 25.46
N PHE A 201 1.72 16.09 24.62
CA PHE A 201 1.81 15.32 23.38
C PHE A 201 2.52 13.98 23.57
N GLY A 202 2.13 12.97 22.79
CA GLY A 202 2.77 11.65 22.80
C GLY A 202 2.16 10.62 23.78
N GLY A 203 1.17 11.01 24.59
CA GLY A 203 0.37 10.08 25.40
C GLY A 203 -0.61 9.21 24.58
N GLU A 204 -0.80 9.53 23.29
CA GLU A 204 -1.60 8.70 22.39
C GLU A 204 -0.88 7.39 22.06
N CYS A 205 -1.58 6.27 22.12
CA CYS A 205 -1.01 4.95 21.83
C CYS A 205 -1.63 4.41 20.52
N ALA A 206 -0.77 4.10 19.53
CA ALA A 206 -1.18 3.47 18.28
C ALA A 206 -1.91 2.16 18.55
N ARG A 207 -1.38 1.33 19.46
CA ARG A 207 -2.02 0.06 19.84
C ARG A 207 -3.43 0.27 20.36
N TYR A 208 -3.65 1.23 21.26
CA TYR A 208 -4.99 1.53 21.77
C TYR A 208 -5.95 1.98 20.65
N LYS A 209 -5.48 2.83 19.73
CA LYS A 209 -6.29 3.27 18.58
C LYS A 209 -6.65 2.12 17.64
N VAL A 210 -5.70 1.22 17.38
CA VAL A 210 -5.89 0.01 16.55
C VAL A 210 -6.84 -0.97 17.22
N ALA A 211 -6.60 -1.34 18.48
CA ALA A 211 -7.46 -2.26 19.23
C ALA A 211 -8.90 -1.76 19.32
N ARG A 212 -9.09 -0.45 19.58
CA ARG A 212 -10.43 0.16 19.58
C ARG A 212 -11.10 0.10 18.22
N HIS A 213 -10.34 0.29 17.13
CA HIS A 213 -10.86 0.21 15.78
C HIS A 213 -11.30 -1.22 15.43
N LEU A 214 -10.46 -2.22 15.71
CA LEU A 214 -10.78 -3.63 15.50
C LEU A 214 -12.01 -4.07 16.29
N ALA A 215 -12.14 -3.61 17.54
CA ALA A 215 -13.33 -3.88 18.36
C ALA A 215 -14.61 -3.27 17.77
N GLN A 216 -14.53 -2.14 17.07
CA GLN A 216 -15.67 -1.54 16.38
C GLN A 216 -16.04 -2.27 15.09
N GLU A 217 -15.07 -2.88 14.39
CA GLU A 217 -15.34 -3.67 13.18
C GLU A 217 -15.94 -5.05 13.50
N ALA A 218 -15.69 -5.58 14.70
CA ALA A 218 -16.21 -6.86 15.17
C ALA A 218 -17.64 -6.78 15.75
N ALA A 219 -18.16 -5.58 16.01
CA ALA A 219 -19.47 -5.32 16.62
C ALA A 219 -20.55 -5.07 15.57
#